data_AF-A0A5C5TKE3-F1
#
_entry.id   AF-A0A5C5TKE3-F1
#
_cell.length_a   1.000
_cell.length_b   1.000
_cell.length_c   1.000
_cell.angle_alpha   90.00
_cell.angle_beta   90.00
_cell.angle_gamma   90.00
#
_symmetry.space_group_name_H-M   'P 1'
#
loop_
_entity.id
_entity.type
_entity.pdbx_description
1 polymer ?
#
loop_
_entity_poly.entity_id
_entity_poly.type
_entity_poly.pdbx_seq_one_letter_code
_entity_poly.pdbx_strand_id
1 'polypeptide(L)'
;MAAAPDGYVGSESDPIRPVHIHHEVDEIWNGGELEQWYNFIDYEFEQDGVFARARVYTDAIDTVALFGPFRGRNTTQEIAAPAFIEAVRGYLKRRFNRIQRLTASGYKTEWERVASG
;
A
#
# COMPACT_ATOMS: atom_id res chain seq x y z
N MET A 1 -7.27 34.42 -7.35
CA MET A 1 -6.98 33.06 -7.87
C MET A 1 -6.52 32.25 -6.67
N ALA A 2 -7.39 31.42 -6.09
CA ALA A 2 -7.07 30.66 -4.89
C ALA A 2 -6.23 29.44 -5.29
N ALA A 3 -5.06 29.27 -4.65
CA ALA A 3 -4.26 28.06 -4.76
C ALA A 3 -5.06 26.89 -4.17
N ALA A 4 -5.04 25.74 -4.84
CA ALA A 4 -5.58 24.50 -4.31
C ALA A 4 -4.91 24.18 -2.95
N PRO A 5 -5.64 23.66 -1.95
CA PRO A 5 -5.02 23.28 -0.68
C PRO A 5 -4.00 22.18 -0.95
N ASP A 6 -2.77 22.43 -0.51
CA ASP A 6 -1.62 21.54 -0.66
C ASP A 6 -1.99 20.10 -0.30
N GLY A 7 -1.96 19.25 -1.31
CA GLY A 7 -2.06 17.81 -1.14
C GLY A 7 -0.94 17.35 -0.21
N TYR A 8 -1.32 16.64 0.85
CA TYR A 8 -0.50 15.79 1.72
C TYR A 8 1.01 16.06 1.68
N VAL A 9 1.49 16.90 2.59
CA VAL A 9 2.92 17.09 2.84
C VAL A 9 3.49 15.78 3.40
N GLY A 10 4.01 14.92 2.53
CA GLY A 10 4.99 13.92 2.96
C GLY A 10 6.12 14.68 3.66
N SER A 11 6.54 14.25 4.85
CA SER A 11 7.71 14.87 5.47
C SER A 11 8.88 14.79 4.49
N GLU A 12 9.71 15.82 4.41
CA GLU A 12 10.89 15.85 3.52
C GLU A 12 11.92 14.73 3.82
N SER A 13 11.62 13.85 4.78
CA SER A 13 12.44 12.73 5.24
C SER A 13 12.09 11.38 4.63
N ASP A 14 11.02 11.26 3.82
CA ASP A 14 10.67 9.97 3.21
C ASP A 14 11.61 9.68 2.03
N PRO A 15 12.40 8.58 2.04
CA PRO A 15 13.32 8.25 0.94
C PRO A 15 12.59 7.81 -0.34
N ILE A 16 11.29 7.53 -0.25
CA ILE A 16 10.40 7.26 -1.37
C ILE A 16 9.00 7.78 -1.05
N ARG A 17 8.26 8.20 -2.08
CA ARG A 17 6.87 8.65 -1.99
C ARG A 17 6.02 7.89 -3.01
N PRO A 18 4.72 7.72 -2.74
CA PRO A 18 3.85 7.14 -3.75
C PRO A 18 3.80 8.05 -4.98
N VAL A 19 3.87 7.43 -6.16
CA VAL A 19 3.67 8.11 -7.45
C VAL A 19 2.19 8.38 -7.71
N HIS A 20 1.32 7.54 -7.15
CA HIS A 20 -0.13 7.74 -7.14
C HIS A 20 -0.76 7.25 -5.84
N ILE A 21 -1.88 7.88 -5.49
CA ILE A 21 -2.76 7.46 -4.41
C ILE A 21 -4.18 7.45 -4.97
N HIS A 22 -4.82 6.30 -4.98
CA HIS A 22 -6.16 6.11 -5.50
C HIS A 22 -7.10 5.63 -4.40
N HIS A 23 -8.36 6.06 -4.47
CA HIS A 23 -9.44 5.48 -3.69
C HIS A 23 -10.27 4.61 -4.64
N GLU A 24 -10.36 3.32 -4.34
CA GLU A 24 -10.98 2.32 -5.19
C GLU A 24 -11.96 1.45 -4.40
N VAL A 25 -12.89 0.85 -5.13
CA VAL A 25 -13.85 -0.13 -4.61
C VAL A 25 -13.84 -1.33 -5.55
N ASP A 26 -13.45 -2.50 -5.03
CA ASP A 26 -13.54 -3.77 -5.74
C ASP A 26 -14.82 -4.50 -5.31
N GLU A 27 -15.63 -4.94 -6.27
CA GLU A 27 -16.87 -5.69 -6.01
C GLU A 27 -16.78 -7.09 -6.63
N ILE A 28 -17.12 -8.12 -5.85
CA ILE A 28 -17.21 -9.51 -6.34
C ILE A 28 -18.67 -9.93 -6.32
N TRP A 29 -19.18 -10.22 -7.50
CA TRP A 29 -20.57 -10.62 -7.73
C TRP A 29 -20.63 -12.10 -8.12
N ASN A 30 -21.56 -12.85 -7.53
CA ASN A 30 -21.83 -14.24 -7.87
C ASN A 30 -23.34 -14.41 -8.13
N GLY A 31 -23.72 -14.83 -9.33
CA GLY A 31 -25.13 -15.06 -9.67
C GLY A 31 -26.04 -13.83 -9.57
N GLY A 32 -25.48 -12.60 -9.60
CA GLY A 32 -26.23 -11.35 -9.41
C GLY A 32 -26.34 -10.88 -7.96
N GLU A 33 -25.80 -11.64 -7.01
CA GLU A 33 -25.65 -11.22 -5.62
C GLU A 33 -24.24 -10.68 -5.38
N LEU A 34 -24.14 -9.55 -4.66
CA LEU A 34 -22.87 -8.98 -4.24
C LEU A 34 -22.34 -9.80 -3.04
N GLU A 35 -21.28 -10.57 -3.25
CA GLU A 35 -20.66 -11.37 -2.19
C GLU A 35 -19.61 -10.58 -1.40
N GLN A 36 -18.81 -9.74 -2.08
CA GLN A 36 -17.72 -9.02 -1.44
C GLN A 36 -17.64 -7.59 -1.97
N TRP A 37 -17.43 -6.66 -1.05
CA TRP A 37 -17.29 -5.23 -1.34
C TRP A 37 -16.07 -4.72 -0.59
N TYR A 38 -15.04 -4.35 -1.33
CA TYR A 38 -13.74 -3.96 -0.78
C TYR A 38 -13.46 -2.51 -1.11
N ASN A 39 -13.58 -1.65 -0.10
CA ASN A 39 -13.25 -0.24 -0.19
C ASN A 39 -11.85 0.01 0.36
N PHE A 40 -10.94 0.53 -0.47
CA PHE A 40 -9.54 0.72 -0.10
C PHE A 40 -8.88 1.94 -0.73
N ILE A 41 -7.86 2.45 -0.06
CA ILE A 41 -6.91 3.41 -0.59
C ILE A 41 -5.68 2.63 -1.08
N ASP A 42 -5.30 2.81 -2.34
CA ASP A 42 -4.14 2.17 -2.95
C ASP A 42 -3.02 3.19 -3.15
N TYR A 43 -1.86 2.89 -2.57
CA TYR A 43 -0.65 3.67 -2.67
C TYR A 43 0.30 2.96 -3.63
N GLU A 44 0.63 3.61 -4.73
CA GLU A 44 1.52 3.05 -5.74
C GLU A 44 2.91 3.65 -5.61
N PHE A 45 3.95 2.82 -5.58
CA PHE A 45 5.35 3.23 -5.51
C PHE A 45 6.08 2.73 -6.74
N GLU A 46 6.86 3.61 -7.37
CA GLU A 46 7.65 3.25 -8.54
C GLU A 46 8.99 3.97 -8.52
N GLN A 47 10.08 3.22 -8.74
CA GLN A 47 11.43 3.77 -8.87
C GLN A 47 12.28 2.81 -9.69
N ASP A 48 13.04 3.35 -10.66
CA ASP A 48 13.99 2.59 -11.48
C ASP A 48 13.39 1.32 -12.13
N GLY A 49 12.11 1.38 -12.53
CA GLY A 49 11.38 0.25 -13.13
C GLY A 49 10.93 -0.84 -12.15
N VAL A 50 11.13 -0.63 -10.84
CA VAL A 50 10.59 -1.46 -9.76
C VAL A 50 9.29 -0.85 -9.25
N PHE A 51 8.29 -1.70 -9.03
CA PHE A 51 6.96 -1.28 -8.59
C PHE A 51 6.54 -2.00 -7.30
N ALA A 52 5.85 -1.31 -6.41
CA ALA A 52 5.09 -1.91 -5.32
C ALA A 52 3.79 -1.15 -5.14
N ARG A 53 2.76 -1.82 -4.61
CA ARG A 53 1.53 -1.16 -4.19
C ARG A 53 1.17 -1.55 -2.77
N ALA A 54 0.52 -0.64 -2.06
CA ALA A 54 0.11 -0.85 -0.69
C ALA A 54 -1.36 -0.48 -0.55
N ARG A 55 -2.21 -1.45 -0.18
CA ARG A 55 -3.66 -1.24 -0.03
C ARG A 55 -4.03 -1.07 1.44
N VAL A 56 -4.86 -0.09 1.73
CA VAL A 56 -5.42 0.17 3.06
C VAL A 56 -6.93 0.08 2.94
N TYR A 57 -7.53 -0.93 3.55
CA TYR A 57 -8.97 -1.08 3.55
C TYR A 57 -9.61 -0.10 4.53
N THR A 58 -10.71 0.55 4.15
CA THR A 58 -11.31 1.62 4.94
C THR A 58 -11.92 1.15 6.26
N ASP A 59 -12.24 -0.14 6.35
CA ASP A 59 -12.70 -0.81 7.57
C ASP A 59 -11.54 -1.21 8.51
N ALA A 60 -10.29 -1.14 8.04
CA ALA A 60 -9.08 -1.47 8.78
C ALA A 60 -7.95 -0.47 8.51
N ILE A 61 -8.24 0.84 8.67
CA ILE A 61 -7.38 1.95 8.22
C ILE A 61 -5.95 1.96 8.80
N ASP A 62 -5.76 1.33 9.96
CA ASP A 62 -4.45 1.23 10.64
C ASP A 62 -3.54 0.14 10.06
N THR A 63 -4.07 -0.72 9.19
CA THR A 63 -3.38 -1.86 8.59
C THR A 63 -3.21 -1.65 7.10
N VAL A 64 -1.98 -1.86 6.60
CA VAL A 64 -1.68 -1.80 5.18
C VAL A 64 -1.19 -3.15 4.66
N ALA A 65 -1.73 -3.59 3.53
CA ALA A 65 -1.30 -4.76 2.79
C ALA A 65 -0.29 -4.34 1.70
N LEU A 66 0.96 -4.80 1.80
CA LEU A 66 2.03 -4.49 0.86
C LEU A 66 2.19 -5.62 -0.17
N PHE A 67 2.19 -5.26 -1.44
CA PHE A 67 2.37 -6.15 -2.59
C PHE A 67 3.61 -5.76 -3.39
N GLY A 68 4.33 -6.78 -3.89
CA GLY A 68 5.59 -6.60 -4.59
C GLY A 68 6.80 -6.80 -3.67
N PRO A 69 8.00 -6.37 -4.10
CA PRO A 69 8.26 -5.57 -5.28
C PRO A 69 8.18 -6.38 -6.58
N PHE A 70 7.73 -5.73 -7.66
CA PHE A 70 7.49 -6.31 -8.98
C PHE A 70 8.35 -5.65 -10.06
N ARG A 71 8.56 -6.35 -11.18
CA ARG A 71 9.25 -5.82 -12.38
C ARG A 71 8.33 -4.91 -13.21
N GLY A 72 7.91 -3.80 -12.61
CA GLY A 72 6.98 -2.83 -13.20
C GLY A 72 5.51 -3.09 -12.85
N ARG A 73 4.65 -2.15 -13.21
CA ARG A 73 3.22 -2.10 -12.82
C ARG A 73 2.35 -3.24 -13.35
N ASN A 74 2.66 -3.74 -14.55
CA ASN A 74 1.80 -4.66 -15.29
C ASN A 74 2.15 -6.15 -15.06
N THR A 75 2.84 -6.47 -13.97
CA THR A 75 3.25 -7.84 -13.65
C THR A 75 3.11 -8.11 -12.15
N THR A 76 2.81 -9.36 -11.83
CA THR A 76 2.81 -9.89 -10.46
C THR A 76 4.08 -10.68 -10.14
N GLN A 77 5.04 -10.71 -11.07
CA GLN A 77 6.33 -11.38 -10.86
C GLN A 77 7.16 -10.62 -9.83
N GLU A 78 7.30 -11.19 -8.63
CA GLU A 78 8.18 -10.64 -7.61
C GLU A 78 9.65 -10.68 -8.04
N ILE A 79 10.38 -9.64 -7.66
CA ILE A 79 11.82 -9.52 -7.88
C ILE A 79 12.55 -9.20 -6.59
N ALA A 80 13.86 -9.45 -6.55
CA ALA A 80 14.69 -9.01 -5.45
C ALA A 80 15.06 -7.52 -5.62
N ALA A 81 14.44 -6.65 -4.81
CA ALA A 81 14.75 -5.22 -4.76
C ALA A 81 14.77 -4.71 -3.29
N PRO A 82 15.77 -5.13 -2.50
CA PRO A 82 15.78 -4.92 -1.05
C PRO A 82 15.79 -3.43 -0.65
N ALA A 83 16.57 -2.60 -1.33
CA ALA A 83 16.63 -1.16 -1.00
C ALA A 83 15.29 -0.45 -1.26
N PHE A 84 14.64 -0.77 -2.38
CA PHE A 84 13.32 -0.23 -2.73
C PHE A 84 12.26 -0.65 -1.71
N ILE A 85 12.17 -1.94 -1.39
CA ILE A 85 11.12 -2.42 -0.48
C ILE A 85 11.33 -1.91 0.95
N GLU A 86 12.58 -1.73 1.40
CA GLU A 86 12.86 -1.12 2.70
C GLU A 86 12.51 0.37 2.73
N ALA A 87 12.73 1.12 1.64
CA ALA A 87 12.26 2.50 1.52
C ALA A 87 10.72 2.58 1.61
N VAL A 88 10.00 1.71 0.88
CA VAL A 88 8.53 1.63 0.92
C VAL A 88 8.05 1.28 2.33
N ARG A 89 8.64 0.25 2.96
CA ARG A 89 8.35 -0.11 4.36
C ARG A 89 8.59 1.05 5.31
N GLY A 90 9.67 1.81 5.11
CA GLY A 90 9.95 3.01 5.90
C GLY A 90 8.83 4.05 5.80
N TYR A 91 8.36 4.33 4.57
CA TYR A 91 7.22 5.23 4.35
C TYR A 91 5.95 4.73 5.07
N LEU A 92 5.66 3.43 4.99
CA LEU A 92 4.48 2.82 5.58
C LEU A 92 4.53 2.76 7.12
N LYS A 93 5.66 2.37 7.73
CA LYS A 93 5.82 2.25 9.19
C LYS A 93 5.56 3.56 9.94
N ARG A 94 5.80 4.70 9.29
CA ARG A 94 5.49 6.03 9.85
C ARG A 94 4.00 6.32 9.91
N ARG A 95 3.22 5.76 8.98
CA ARG A 95 1.80 6.10 8.75
C ARG A 95 0.82 5.06 9.25
N PHE A 96 1.23 3.79 9.30
CA PHE A 96 0.38 2.67 9.69
C PHE A 96 0.92 1.98 10.94
N ASN A 97 0.03 1.32 11.66
CA ASN A 97 0.39 0.55 12.85
C ASN A 97 0.73 -0.90 12.51
N ARG A 98 0.28 -1.40 11.35
CA ARG A 98 0.52 -2.78 10.93
C ARG A 98 0.77 -2.87 9.43
N ILE A 99 1.78 -3.65 9.04
CA ILE A 99 2.08 -3.99 7.64
C ILE A 99 1.89 -5.51 7.48
N GLN A 100 1.11 -5.89 6.49
CA GLN A 100 0.84 -7.28 6.14
C GLN A 100 1.29 -7.58 4.71
N ARG A 101 1.55 -8.86 4.44
CA ARG A 101 1.78 -9.38 3.09
C ARG A 101 0.82 -10.53 2.82
N LEU A 102 0.32 -10.61 1.59
CA LEU A 102 -0.45 -11.76 1.15
C LEU A 102 0.47 -12.96 0.96
N THR A 103 0.12 -14.09 1.57
CA THR A 103 0.80 -15.38 1.42
C THR A 103 -0.19 -16.44 0.96
N ALA A 104 0.28 -17.67 0.66
CA ALA A 104 -0.59 -18.77 0.28
C ALA A 104 -1.66 -19.13 1.34
N SER A 105 -1.41 -18.82 2.62
CA SER A 105 -2.34 -19.01 3.74
C SER A 105 -3.12 -17.73 4.10
N GLY A 106 -3.11 -16.72 3.25
CA GLY A 106 -3.73 -15.41 3.50
C GLY A 106 -2.74 -14.36 4.02
N TYR A 107 -3.27 -13.28 4.61
CA TYR A 107 -2.46 -12.16 5.09
C TYR A 107 -1.67 -12.53 6.33
N LYS A 108 -0.36 -12.26 6.28
CA LYS A 108 0.56 -12.42 7.41
C LYS A 108 1.15 -11.08 7.78
N THR A 109 1.13 -10.75 9.07
CA THR A 109 1.79 -9.57 9.60
C THR A 109 3.30 -9.69 9.44
N GLU A 110 3.89 -8.74 8.72
CA GLU A 110 5.35 -8.61 8.59
C GLU A 110 5.92 -7.65 9.64
N TRP A 111 5.14 -6.65 10.05
CA TRP A 111 5.54 -5.68 11.03
C TRP A 111 4.33 -5.09 11.76
N GLU A 112 4.52 -4.77 13.02
CA GLU A 112 3.54 -4.11 13.86
C GLU A 112 4.23 -3.11 14.80
N ARG A 113 3.64 -1.94 14.97
CA ARG A 113 4.10 -0.93 15.91
C ARG A 113 3.87 -1.44 17.33
N VAL A 114 4.95 -1.55 18.10
CA VAL A 114 4.84 -1.82 19.54
C VAL A 114 4.27 -0.55 20.19
N ALA A 115 3.13 -0.67 20.87
CA ALA A 115 2.58 0.43 21.64
C ALA A 115 3.61 0.86 22.69
N SER A 116 4.09 2.10 22.61
CA SER A 116 4.87 2.69 23.69
C SER A 116 3.90 2.95 24.84
N GLY A 117 4.04 2.18 25.93
CA GLY A 117 3.35 2.45 27.19
C GLY A 117 3.88 3.68 27.90
#